data_AF-A0A0D7A321-F1
#
_entry.id   AF-A0A0D7A321-F1
#
_cell.length_a   1.000
_cell.length_b   1.000
_cell.length_c   1.000
_cell.angle_alpha   90.00
_cell.angle_beta   90.00
_cell.angle_gamma   90.00
#
_symmetry.space_group_name_H-M   'P 1'
#
loop_
_entity.id
_entity.type
_entity.pdbx_description
1 polymer ?
#
loop_
_entity_poly.entity_id
_entity_poly.type
_entity_poly.pdbx_seq_one_letter_code
_entity_poly.pdbx_strand_id
1 'polypeptide(L)'
;MEIHICAALIRRLHAIRPVSDALMARFYDLGIEYRRPKDVLDVYLFTKLPQTIARHQYAVPPSLALLALFNYCFKRGHDDAARQLVADIVEHNIYVPPSARIGLLINIARSSWPLFSQTLYDRFVADAEMPAKVVKSSPAVMLILVSQFHQLLTSLEHSIELQEQKPHLDSKFLHPNILRQRQENVSRLISKIMSNHIAEHEPLEKADHKVLTTLARAHFIIGDFAKGFDLFRIVMNRADVLDLYDMNVALSAMAEVNPRVAARMVDRMVQQGIAPNSVTYGTIMHQAYLHDDEALVRDMAFRMRTAALSGERLSIASTTNILLSNLGVKLLANTAETTRTELAGALNMLTSINDVRMRTSRTLRTKLVSMALKADTPVLAFKFWLLMFAQAEWDSRQHVFFRRLIIHAIREHRHVGRLDAKEANGMLAALHGFKKKSAKRSRSRRLLPIQQTAAMTPSILGDVAADRT
;
A
#
# COMPACT_ATOMS: atom_id res chain seq x y z
N MET A 1 -24.01 12.02 35.76
CA MET A 1 -22.99 13.03 36.08
C MET A 1 -22.49 13.65 34.78
N GLU A 2 -22.52 14.97 34.67
CA GLU A 2 -22.20 15.68 33.42
C GLU A 2 -20.69 15.95 33.30
N ILE A 3 -19.92 14.91 32.92
CA ILE A 3 -18.45 14.99 32.75
C ILE A 3 -18.02 16.17 31.86
N HIS A 4 -18.81 16.50 30.83
CA HIS A 4 -18.55 17.65 29.95
C HIS A 4 -18.57 18.99 30.69
N ILE A 5 -19.40 19.15 31.72
CA ILE A 5 -19.41 20.35 32.57
C ILE A 5 -18.15 20.39 33.42
N CYS A 6 -17.74 19.26 34.01
CA CYS A 6 -16.48 19.17 34.76
C CYS A 6 -15.28 19.56 33.88
N ALA A 7 -15.23 19.10 32.62
CA ALA A 7 -14.20 19.47 31.66
C ALA A 7 -14.16 20.97 31.34
N ALA A 8 -15.33 21.62 31.24
CA ALA A 8 -15.43 23.06 31.06
C ALA A 8 -14.99 23.83 32.32
N LEU A 9 -15.38 23.35 33.51
CA LEU A 9 -15.02 23.94 34.79
C LEU A 9 -13.51 23.86 35.05
N ILE A 10 -12.87 22.72 34.79
CA ILE A 10 -11.41 22.56 34.95
C ILE A 10 -10.65 23.63 34.15
N ARG A 11 -11.03 23.84 32.87
CA ARG A 11 -10.40 24.83 32.00
C ARG A 11 -10.60 26.27 32.48
N ARG A 12 -11.81 26.61 32.95
CA ARG A 12 -12.12 27.93 33.51
C ARG A 12 -11.42 28.17 34.85
N LEU A 13 -11.40 27.17 35.73
CA LEU A 13 -10.78 27.26 37.04
C LEU A 13 -9.26 27.44 36.91
N HIS A 14 -8.59 26.74 35.97
CA HIS A 14 -7.15 26.93 35.75
C HIS A 14 -6.75 28.39 35.51
N ALA A 15 -7.62 29.20 34.88
CA ALA A 15 -7.39 30.62 34.68
C ALA A 15 -7.33 31.43 36.00
N ILE A 16 -7.92 30.91 37.08
CA ILE A 16 -7.94 31.53 38.41
C ILE A 16 -6.95 30.81 39.33
N ARG A 17 -7.08 29.49 39.47
CA ARG A 17 -6.26 28.62 40.32
C ARG A 17 -6.16 27.22 39.72
N PRO A 18 -4.98 26.59 39.69
CA PRO A 18 -4.84 25.20 39.25
C PRO A 18 -5.69 24.24 40.10
N VAL A 19 -6.39 23.34 39.42
CA VAL A 19 -7.06 22.17 40.02
C VAL A 19 -6.01 21.21 40.58
N SER A 20 -6.25 20.61 41.75
CA SER A 20 -5.32 19.63 42.33
C SER A 20 -5.19 18.37 41.48
N ASP A 21 -4.01 17.73 41.47
CA ASP A 21 -3.77 16.48 40.74
C ASP A 21 -4.70 15.33 41.14
N ALA A 22 -5.09 15.24 42.42
CA ALA A 22 -6.05 14.22 42.87
C ALA A 22 -7.43 14.34 42.19
N LEU A 23 -7.91 15.58 42.00
CA LEU A 23 -9.16 15.85 41.28
C LEU A 23 -9.01 15.59 39.78
N MET A 24 -7.84 15.90 39.21
CA MET A 24 -7.54 15.60 37.80
C MET A 24 -7.52 14.09 37.55
N ALA A 25 -6.83 13.32 38.39
CA ALA A 25 -6.81 11.86 38.34
C ALA A 25 -8.24 11.29 38.44
N ARG A 26 -9.04 11.79 39.40
CA ARG A 26 -10.44 11.36 39.55
C ARG A 26 -11.30 11.70 38.33
N PHE A 27 -11.08 12.86 37.70
CA PHE A 27 -11.75 13.24 36.46
C PHE A 27 -11.39 12.28 35.31
N TYR A 28 -10.11 11.91 35.17
CA TYR A 28 -9.68 10.93 34.17
C TYR A 28 -10.38 9.58 34.36
N ASP A 29 -10.37 9.04 35.58
CA ASP A 29 -10.99 7.74 35.89
C ASP A 29 -12.49 7.75 35.61
N LEU A 30 -13.22 8.73 36.16
CA LEU A 30 -14.68 8.83 35.99
C LEU A 30 -15.06 9.05 34.53
N GLY A 31 -14.31 9.88 33.80
CA GLY A 31 -14.62 10.14 32.39
C GLY A 31 -14.46 8.89 31.51
N ILE A 32 -13.52 8.00 31.83
CA ILE A 32 -13.38 6.70 31.16
C ILE A 32 -14.48 5.73 31.59
N GLU A 33 -14.78 5.64 32.89
CA GLU A 33 -15.85 4.81 33.45
C GLU A 33 -17.21 5.13 32.82
N TYR A 34 -17.55 6.42 32.71
CA TYR A 34 -18.80 6.88 32.10
C TYR A 34 -18.77 6.94 30.56
N ARG A 35 -17.76 6.34 29.92
CA ARG A 35 -17.61 6.26 28.45
C ARG A 35 -17.62 7.63 27.76
N ARG A 36 -16.97 8.62 28.36
CA ARG A 36 -16.78 9.98 27.83
C ARG A 36 -15.32 10.29 27.47
N PRO A 37 -14.62 9.44 26.68
CA PRO A 37 -13.20 9.63 26.39
C PRO A 37 -12.89 10.90 25.61
N LYS A 38 -13.85 11.46 24.86
CA LYS A 38 -13.69 12.74 24.16
C LYS A 38 -13.49 13.90 25.14
N ASP A 39 -14.38 14.03 26.13
CA ASP A 39 -14.31 15.11 27.11
C ASP A 39 -13.02 15.01 27.94
N VAL A 40 -12.60 13.78 28.21
CA VAL A 40 -11.33 13.49 28.90
C VAL A 40 -10.12 13.86 28.05
N LEU A 41 -10.15 13.51 26.75
CA LEU A 41 -9.10 13.85 25.81
C LEU A 41 -8.97 15.38 25.66
N ASP A 42 -10.08 16.11 25.59
CA ASP A 42 -10.08 17.57 25.47
C ASP A 42 -9.39 18.23 26.67
N VAL A 43 -9.62 17.71 27.89
CA VAL A 43 -8.91 18.18 29.10
C VAL A 43 -7.45 17.78 29.07
N TYR A 44 -7.13 16.54 28.69
CA TYR A 44 -5.74 16.10 28.53
C TYR A 44 -4.96 17.01 27.57
N LEU A 45 -5.48 17.26 26.37
CA LEU A 45 -4.82 18.16 25.41
C LEU A 45 -4.68 19.58 25.95
N PHE A 46 -5.67 20.07 26.70
CA PHE A 46 -5.57 21.35 27.40
C PHE A 46 -4.40 21.39 28.40
N THR A 47 -4.16 20.30 29.16
CA THR A 47 -3.01 20.22 30.09
C THR A 47 -1.66 20.27 29.38
N LYS A 48 -1.61 19.95 28.09
CA LYS A 48 -0.39 19.93 27.27
C LYS A 48 -0.13 21.23 26.51
N LEU A 49 -1.04 22.21 26.58
CA LEU A 49 -0.82 23.51 25.95
C LEU A 49 0.33 24.25 26.64
N PRO A 50 1.23 24.93 25.89
CA PRO A 50 2.36 25.66 26.47
C PRO A 50 1.94 26.70 27.53
N GLN A 51 0.80 27.36 27.31
CA GLN A 51 0.23 28.35 28.25
C GLN A 51 -0.20 27.70 29.57
N THR A 52 -0.75 26.48 29.50
CA THR A 52 -1.17 25.73 30.68
C THR A 52 0.05 25.23 31.45
N ILE A 53 1.01 24.63 30.74
CA ILE A 53 2.26 24.11 31.33
C ILE A 53 3.05 25.24 32.01
N ALA A 54 3.14 26.42 31.39
CA ALA A 54 3.84 27.57 31.97
C ALA A 54 3.27 28.01 33.32
N ARG A 55 1.98 27.77 33.57
CA ARG A 55 1.31 28.10 34.83
C ARG A 55 1.32 26.95 35.82
N HIS A 56 1.05 25.73 35.37
CA HIS A 56 1.01 24.54 36.20
C HIS A 56 1.15 23.27 35.36
N GLN A 57 2.12 22.44 35.72
CA GLN A 57 2.34 21.14 35.11
C GLN A 57 1.48 20.09 35.82
N TYR A 58 0.35 19.74 35.21
CA TYR A 58 -0.55 18.71 35.71
C TYR A 58 0.09 17.31 35.62
N ALA A 59 -0.26 16.45 36.58
CA ALA A 59 0.06 15.03 36.51
C ALA A 59 -0.56 14.36 35.26
N VAL A 60 0.18 13.40 34.69
CA VAL A 60 -0.30 12.55 33.60
C VAL A 60 -1.49 11.70 34.04
N PRO A 61 -2.41 11.34 33.11
CA PRO A 61 -3.53 10.48 33.45
C PRO A 61 -3.06 9.14 34.05
N PRO A 62 -3.82 8.55 35.00
CA PRO A 62 -3.54 7.21 35.50
C PRO A 62 -3.39 6.18 34.37
N SER A 63 -2.60 5.14 34.59
CA SER A 63 -2.20 4.18 33.53
C SER A 63 -3.38 3.62 32.73
N LEU A 64 -4.46 3.19 33.41
CA LEU A 64 -5.66 2.66 32.75
C LEU A 64 -6.40 3.72 31.94
N ALA A 65 -6.54 4.94 32.48
CA ALA A 65 -7.19 6.03 31.77
C ALA A 65 -6.39 6.44 30.54
N LEU A 66 -5.06 6.50 30.66
CA LEU A 66 -4.16 6.82 29.56
C LEU A 66 -4.26 5.76 28.44
N LEU A 67 -4.23 4.47 28.78
CA LEU A 67 -4.40 3.40 27.80
C LEU A 67 -5.78 3.42 27.12
N ALA A 68 -6.83 3.76 27.86
CA ALA A 68 -8.17 3.93 27.31
C ALA A 68 -8.24 5.11 26.32
N LEU A 69 -7.62 6.25 26.67
CA LEU A 69 -7.50 7.41 25.80
C LEU A 69 -6.68 7.10 24.55
N PHE A 70 -5.55 6.40 24.69
CA PHE A 70 -4.72 5.98 23.56
C PHE A 70 -5.53 5.14 22.57
N ASN A 71 -6.24 4.12 23.07
CA ASN A 71 -7.10 3.28 22.25
C ASN A 71 -8.24 4.06 21.58
N TYR A 72 -8.81 5.05 22.27
CA TYR A 72 -9.81 5.94 21.70
C TYR A 72 -9.24 6.79 20.56
N CYS A 73 -8.09 7.43 20.78
CA CYS A 73 -7.41 8.25 19.78
C CYS A 73 -7.05 7.43 18.53
N PHE A 74 -6.46 6.25 18.73
CA PHE A 74 -6.09 5.35 17.64
C PHE A 74 -7.31 4.93 16.80
N LYS A 75 -8.42 4.54 17.45
CA LYS A 75 -9.67 4.15 16.74
C LYS A 75 -10.33 5.30 15.98
N ARG A 76 -10.09 6.55 16.39
CA ARG A 76 -10.68 7.75 15.79
C ARG A 76 -9.73 8.47 14.80
N GLY A 77 -8.49 8.01 14.66
CA GLY A 77 -7.49 8.63 13.78
C GLY A 77 -6.92 9.94 14.34
N HIS A 78 -6.88 10.10 15.67
CA HIS A 78 -6.22 11.25 16.32
C HIS A 78 -4.75 10.94 16.58
N ASP A 79 -3.96 10.83 15.51
CA ASP A 79 -2.58 10.31 15.57
C ASP A 79 -1.65 11.19 16.42
N ASP A 80 -1.75 12.52 16.34
CA ASP A 80 -0.90 13.43 17.14
C ASP A 80 -1.18 13.29 18.64
N ALA A 81 -2.45 13.18 19.02
CA ALA A 81 -2.84 12.99 20.42
C ALA A 81 -2.43 11.60 20.94
N ALA A 82 -2.60 10.57 20.11
CA ALA A 82 -2.12 9.22 20.44
C ALA A 82 -0.60 9.19 20.60
N ARG A 83 0.14 9.92 19.75
CA ARG A 83 1.58 10.05 19.83
C ARG A 83 2.02 10.76 21.11
N GLN A 84 1.35 11.83 21.50
CA GLN A 84 1.63 12.54 22.76
C GLN A 84 1.37 11.66 23.98
N LEU A 85 0.28 10.87 23.97
CA LEU A 85 -0.01 9.91 25.05
C LEU A 85 1.09 8.86 25.16
N VAL A 86 1.60 8.34 24.04
CA VAL A 86 2.72 7.38 24.04
C VAL A 86 4.02 8.02 24.52
N ALA A 87 4.28 9.27 24.13
CA ALA A 87 5.42 10.04 24.64
C ALA A 87 5.36 10.14 26.17
N ASP A 88 4.20 10.49 26.73
CA ASP A 88 4.02 10.56 28.19
C ASP A 88 4.27 9.20 28.88
N ILE A 89 3.82 8.08 28.27
CA ILE A 89 4.08 6.72 28.80
C ILE A 89 5.59 6.44 28.89
N VAL A 90 6.35 6.88 27.89
CA VAL A 90 7.79 6.66 27.81
C VAL A 90 8.53 7.60 28.76
N GLU A 91 8.27 8.90 28.68
CA GLU A 91 8.95 9.94 29.45
C GLU A 91 8.74 9.80 30.95
N HIS A 92 7.52 9.49 31.39
CA HIS A 92 7.18 9.39 32.81
C HIS A 92 7.28 7.95 33.35
N ASN A 93 7.83 7.04 32.53
CA ASN A 93 7.94 5.60 32.84
C ASN A 93 6.63 4.99 33.39
N ILE A 94 5.50 5.32 32.77
CA ILE A 94 4.18 4.90 33.25
C ILE A 94 4.06 3.39 33.12
N TYR A 95 3.64 2.73 34.21
CA TYR A 95 3.40 1.30 34.24
C TYR A 95 2.31 0.90 33.23
N VAL A 96 2.64 -0.04 32.34
CA VAL A 96 1.70 -0.62 31.38
C VAL A 96 1.41 -2.07 31.81
N PRO A 97 0.15 -2.40 32.15
CA PRO A 97 -0.23 -3.76 32.53
C PRO A 97 0.15 -4.77 31.44
N PRO A 98 0.62 -5.98 31.79
CA PRO A 98 1.07 -6.99 30.83
C PRO A 98 0.05 -7.29 29.72
N SER A 99 -1.24 -7.34 30.07
CA SER A 99 -2.36 -7.56 29.14
C SER A 99 -2.49 -6.49 28.06
N ALA A 100 -2.02 -5.26 28.31
CA ALA A 100 -2.10 -4.14 27.37
C ALA A 100 -0.84 -3.97 26.51
N ARG A 101 0.29 -4.57 26.88
CA ARG A 101 1.60 -4.36 26.22
C ARG A 101 1.59 -4.74 24.75
N ILE A 102 1.05 -5.92 24.42
CA ILE A 102 0.94 -6.41 23.03
C ILE A 102 0.11 -5.45 22.18
N GLY A 103 -1.09 -5.09 22.66
CA GLY A 103 -1.99 -4.20 21.93
C GLY A 103 -1.39 -2.81 21.70
N LEU A 104 -0.71 -2.27 22.71
CA LEU A 104 0.00 -1.00 22.63
C LEU A 104 1.11 -1.05 21.57
N LEU A 105 2.00 -2.05 21.62
CA LEU A 105 3.09 -2.22 20.65
C LEU A 105 2.59 -2.37 19.21
N ILE A 106 1.56 -3.20 19.00
CA ILE A 106 0.98 -3.40 17.66
C ILE A 106 0.43 -2.07 17.11
N ASN A 107 -0.30 -1.30 17.92
CA ASN A 107 -0.86 -0.04 17.47
C ASN A 107 0.22 1.01 17.17
N ILE A 108 1.26 1.12 18.01
CA ILE A 108 2.40 2.01 17.80
C ILE A 108 3.18 1.63 16.52
N ALA A 109 3.40 0.34 16.30
CA ALA A 109 4.07 -0.15 15.12
C ALA A 109 3.28 0.16 13.83
N ARG A 110 1.95 0.01 13.86
CA ARG A 110 1.05 0.38 12.74
C ARG A 110 1.07 1.86 12.39
N SER A 111 1.26 2.72 13.40
CA SER A 111 1.38 4.17 13.19
C SER A 111 2.77 4.61 12.74
N SER A 112 3.71 3.69 12.51
CA SER A 112 5.06 3.98 12.04
C SER A 112 5.85 4.90 12.98
N TRP A 113 5.78 4.67 14.30
CA TRP A 113 6.58 5.39 15.30
C TRP A 113 7.76 4.55 15.85
N PRO A 114 8.86 4.38 15.09
CA PRO A 114 9.90 3.39 15.40
C PRO A 114 10.63 3.64 16.73
N LEU A 115 10.83 4.90 17.12
CA LEU A 115 11.48 5.24 18.38
C LEU A 115 10.66 4.77 19.58
N PHE A 116 9.35 5.02 19.58
CA PHE A 116 8.48 4.55 20.65
C PHE A 116 8.34 3.03 20.65
N SER A 117 8.24 2.41 19.46
CA SER A 117 8.25 0.94 19.33
C SER A 117 9.49 0.33 19.98
N GLN A 118 10.68 0.86 19.67
CA GLN A 118 11.95 0.37 20.22
C GLN A 118 12.01 0.54 21.73
N THR A 119 11.79 1.76 22.23
CA THR A 119 11.91 2.05 23.66
C THR A 119 10.95 1.21 24.50
N LEU A 120 9.70 1.07 24.05
CA LEU A 120 8.72 0.25 24.76
C LEU A 120 9.00 -1.24 24.64
N TYR A 121 9.46 -1.71 23.48
CA TYR A 121 9.86 -3.11 23.32
C TYR A 121 11.01 -3.46 24.27
N ASP A 122 12.08 -2.66 24.27
CA ASP A 122 13.24 -2.85 25.17
C ASP A 122 12.81 -2.82 26.64
N ARG A 123 11.96 -1.85 27.01
CA ARG A 123 11.42 -1.75 28.37
C ARG A 123 10.61 -2.99 28.77
N PHE A 124 9.72 -3.46 27.90
CA PHE A 124 8.86 -4.60 28.22
C PHE A 124 9.62 -5.93 28.21
N VAL A 125 10.71 -6.02 27.45
CA VAL A 125 11.59 -7.20 27.39
C VAL A 125 12.56 -7.27 28.56
N ALA A 126 13.01 -6.12 29.08
CA ALA A 126 13.91 -6.02 30.22
C ALA A 126 13.22 -6.23 31.59
N ASP A 127 11.88 -6.22 31.62
CA ASP A 127 11.10 -6.44 32.83
C ASP A 127 11.35 -7.86 33.41
N ALA A 128 11.79 -7.94 34.66
CA ALA A 128 12.40 -9.14 35.25
C ALA A 128 11.42 -10.31 35.51
N GLU A 129 10.12 -10.11 35.30
CA GLU A 129 9.07 -11.11 35.60
C GLU A 129 8.35 -11.63 34.34
N MET A 130 7.55 -12.70 34.53
CA MET A 130 6.55 -13.29 33.61
C MET A 130 5.98 -12.37 32.49
N PRO A 131 5.70 -11.06 32.73
CA PRO A 131 5.41 -10.06 31.70
C PRO A 131 6.30 -10.02 30.44
N ALA A 132 7.60 -10.25 30.54
CA ALA A 132 8.51 -10.13 29.39
C ALA A 132 8.32 -11.26 28.37
N LYS A 133 8.04 -12.48 28.87
CA LYS A 133 7.78 -13.65 28.04
C LYS A 133 6.59 -13.43 27.10
N VAL A 134 5.53 -12.78 27.59
CA VAL A 134 4.31 -12.48 26.82
C VAL A 134 4.61 -11.64 25.57
N VAL A 135 5.53 -10.67 25.68
CA VAL A 135 5.92 -9.82 24.54
C VAL A 135 6.85 -10.56 23.60
N LYS A 136 7.87 -11.26 24.14
CA LYS A 136 8.83 -12.02 23.33
C LYS A 136 8.17 -13.16 22.57
N SER A 137 7.21 -13.85 23.17
CA SER A 137 6.56 -15.01 22.56
C SER A 137 5.46 -14.63 21.56
N SER A 138 5.10 -13.36 21.42
CA SER A 138 3.99 -12.96 20.55
C SER A 138 4.41 -12.89 19.07
N PRO A 139 3.87 -13.75 18.17
CA PRO A 139 4.23 -13.72 16.76
C PRO A 139 3.79 -12.40 16.08
N ALA A 140 2.65 -11.85 16.52
CA ALA A 140 2.11 -10.61 15.97
C ALA A 140 3.01 -9.39 16.28
N VAL A 141 3.56 -9.33 17.49
CA VAL A 141 4.50 -8.26 17.88
C VAL A 141 5.82 -8.42 17.13
N MET A 142 6.36 -9.64 17.08
CA MET A 142 7.60 -9.91 16.36
C MET A 142 7.49 -9.47 14.90
N LEU A 143 6.49 -9.97 14.17
CA LEU A 143 6.35 -9.69 12.73
C LEU A 143 6.16 -8.20 12.44
N ILE A 144 5.32 -7.52 13.22
CA ILE A 144 5.02 -6.11 12.95
C ILE A 144 6.20 -5.19 13.26
N LEU A 145 6.97 -5.49 14.30
CA LEU A 145 8.18 -4.75 14.61
C LEU A 145 9.27 -5.01 13.58
N VAL A 146 9.49 -6.27 13.19
CA VAL A 146 10.45 -6.62 12.12
C VAL A 146 10.08 -5.89 10.83
N SER A 147 8.81 -5.90 10.43
CA SER A 147 8.35 -5.17 9.23
C SER A 147 8.58 -3.67 9.35
N GLN A 148 8.27 -3.05 10.49
CA GLN A 148 8.45 -1.61 10.70
C GLN A 148 9.93 -1.22 10.62
N PHE A 149 10.79 -1.96 11.32
CA PHE A 149 12.23 -1.66 11.35
C PHE A 149 12.92 -2.02 10.04
N HIS A 150 12.48 -3.04 9.32
CA HIS A 150 12.99 -3.33 7.97
C HIS A 150 12.65 -2.20 6.99
N GLN A 151 11.42 -1.65 7.01
CA GLN A 151 11.08 -0.49 6.19
C GLN A 151 11.96 0.74 6.52
N LEU A 152 12.26 0.95 7.80
CA LEU A 152 13.19 2.00 8.23
C LEU A 152 14.61 1.71 7.71
N LEU A 153 15.06 0.46 7.75
CA LEU A 153 16.36 0.02 7.24
C LEU A 153 16.49 0.30 5.75
N THR A 154 15.52 -0.14 4.93
CA THR A 154 15.51 0.12 3.48
C THR A 154 15.49 1.61 3.16
N SER A 155 14.75 2.41 3.95
CA SER A 155 14.74 3.87 3.79
C SER A 155 16.09 4.52 4.11
N LEU A 156 16.83 3.98 5.08
CA LEU A 156 18.16 4.45 5.45
C LEU A 156 19.18 4.07 4.37
N GLU A 157 19.12 2.83 3.86
CA GLU A 157 19.95 2.34 2.74
C GLU A 157 19.80 3.24 1.52
N HIS A 158 18.56 3.51 1.11
CA HIS A 158 18.30 4.40 -0.02
C HIS A 158 18.83 5.82 0.21
N SER A 159 18.74 6.32 1.44
CA SER A 159 19.26 7.66 1.79
C SER A 159 20.79 7.71 1.72
N ILE A 160 21.47 6.64 2.14
CA ILE A 160 22.93 6.50 2.06
C ILE A 160 23.37 6.44 0.59
N GLU A 161 22.74 5.59 -0.22
CA GLU A 161 23.04 5.45 -1.65
C GLU A 161 22.87 6.78 -2.41
N LEU A 162 21.79 7.51 -2.15
CA LEU A 162 21.54 8.81 -2.77
C LEU A 162 22.62 9.84 -2.41
N GLN A 163 23.09 9.83 -1.16
CA GLN A 163 24.12 10.76 -0.69
C GLN A 163 25.49 10.42 -1.28
N GLU A 164 25.82 9.13 -1.42
CA GLU A 164 27.05 8.67 -2.06
C GLU A 164 27.07 9.00 -3.57
N GLN A 165 25.93 8.89 -4.24
CA GLN A 165 25.81 9.22 -5.67
C GLN A 165 25.77 10.73 -5.95
N LYS A 166 25.32 11.56 -5.00
CA LYS A 166 25.16 13.02 -5.17
C LYS A 166 25.66 13.80 -3.95
N PRO A 167 26.99 13.83 -3.71
CA PRO A 167 27.58 14.45 -2.52
C PRO A 167 27.35 15.97 -2.40
N HIS A 168 26.89 16.63 -3.47
CA HIS A 168 26.72 18.09 -3.53
C HIS A 168 25.28 18.57 -3.25
N LEU A 169 24.30 17.68 -3.06
CA LEU A 169 22.93 18.07 -2.70
C LEU A 169 22.75 18.17 -1.17
N ASP A 170 22.85 19.40 -0.68
CA ASP A 170 22.30 19.95 0.57
C ASP A 170 22.79 19.44 1.94
N SER A 171 23.22 20.42 2.74
CA SER A 171 23.58 20.41 4.17
C SER A 171 22.43 20.06 5.14
N LYS A 172 21.28 19.59 4.64
CA LYS A 172 20.11 19.22 5.46
C LYS A 172 20.09 17.75 5.87
N PHE A 173 20.87 16.90 5.22
CA PHE A 173 20.93 15.48 5.55
C PHE A 173 21.92 15.22 6.69
N LEU A 174 21.58 14.26 7.56
CA LEU A 174 22.49 13.78 8.60
C LEU A 174 23.80 13.31 7.95
N HIS A 175 24.93 13.53 8.64
CA HIS A 175 26.23 13.09 8.16
C HIS A 175 26.23 11.58 7.82
N PRO A 176 26.88 11.12 6.74
CA PRO A 176 26.83 9.72 6.29
C PRO A 176 27.14 8.70 7.39
N ASN A 177 28.13 9.01 8.23
CA ASN A 177 28.50 8.17 9.38
C ASN A 177 27.34 7.98 10.39
N ILE A 178 26.52 9.01 10.61
CA ILE A 178 25.35 8.92 11.50
C ILE A 178 24.28 8.04 10.88
N LEU A 179 24.07 8.12 9.56
CA LEU A 179 23.13 7.26 8.84
C LEU A 179 23.56 5.79 8.90
N ARG A 180 24.84 5.50 8.66
CA ARG A 180 25.39 4.13 8.79
C ARG A 180 25.28 3.59 10.21
N GLN A 181 25.60 4.39 11.22
CA GLN A 181 25.42 4.00 12.62
C GLN A 181 23.95 3.68 12.95
N ARG A 182 23.02 4.49 12.43
CA ARG A 182 21.57 4.22 12.57
C ARG A 182 21.16 2.93 11.85
N GLN A 183 21.66 2.69 10.64
CA GLN A 183 21.42 1.46 9.88
C GLN A 183 21.85 0.22 10.68
N GLU A 184 23.07 0.23 11.23
CA GLU A 184 23.59 -0.85 12.06
C GLU A 184 22.77 -1.07 13.34
N ASN A 185 22.36 0.01 14.01
CA ASN A 185 21.53 -0.07 15.20
C ASN A 185 20.17 -0.72 14.90
N VAL A 186 19.54 -0.35 13.77
CA VAL A 186 18.26 -0.91 13.34
C VAL A 186 18.42 -2.39 12.97
N SER A 187 19.49 -2.76 12.25
CA SER A 187 19.79 -4.16 11.92
C SER A 187 20.02 -5.03 13.16
N ARG A 188 20.77 -4.52 14.14
CA ARG A 188 20.95 -5.18 15.45
C ARG A 188 19.63 -5.34 16.20
N LEU A 189 18.74 -4.35 16.14
CA LEU A 189 17.42 -4.43 16.77
C LEU A 189 16.54 -5.50 16.13
N ILE A 190 16.49 -5.59 14.80
CA ILE A 190 15.77 -6.65 14.08
C ILE A 190 16.30 -8.03 14.51
N SER A 191 17.62 -8.19 14.54
CA SER A 191 18.27 -9.44 14.94
C SER A 191 17.93 -9.81 16.39
N LYS A 192 17.93 -8.83 17.31
CA LYS A 192 17.53 -8.99 18.72
C LYS A 192 16.06 -9.41 18.87
N ILE A 193 15.15 -8.79 18.11
CA ILE A 193 13.72 -9.14 18.14
C ILE A 193 13.50 -10.58 17.69
N MET A 194 14.16 -10.97 16.58
CA MET A 194 14.10 -12.32 16.05
C MET A 194 14.69 -13.34 17.01
N SER A 195 15.89 -13.11 17.55
CA SER A 195 16.55 -14.05 18.47
C SER A 195 15.75 -14.25 19.76
N ASN A 196 15.21 -13.16 20.33
CA ASN A 196 14.32 -13.24 21.49
C ASN A 196 13.07 -14.10 21.20
N HIS A 197 12.47 -13.95 20.02
CA HIS A 197 11.29 -14.72 19.66
C HIS A 197 11.61 -16.20 19.41
N ILE A 198 12.74 -16.50 18.76
CA ILE A 198 13.20 -17.86 18.52
C ILE A 198 13.49 -18.57 19.84
N ALA A 199 14.24 -17.94 20.74
CA ALA A 199 14.61 -18.52 22.04
C ALA A 199 13.40 -18.93 22.90
N GLU A 200 12.27 -18.21 22.81
CA GLU A 200 11.04 -18.57 23.54
C GLU A 200 10.28 -19.77 22.94
N HIS A 201 10.62 -20.19 21.72
CA HIS A 201 9.94 -21.27 20.99
C HIS A 201 10.87 -22.42 20.60
N GLU A 202 12.11 -22.42 21.08
CA GLU A 202 12.99 -23.57 20.93
C GLU A 202 12.48 -24.75 21.78
N PRO A 203 12.52 -26.00 21.26
CA PRO A 203 12.94 -26.38 19.91
C PRO A 203 11.87 -26.06 18.85
N LEU A 204 12.29 -25.50 17.72
CA LEU A 204 11.38 -25.07 16.63
C LEU A 204 10.62 -26.25 16.02
N GLU A 205 11.16 -27.47 16.11
CA GLU A 205 10.53 -28.74 15.72
C GLU A 205 9.26 -29.07 16.51
N LYS A 206 8.99 -28.35 17.60
CA LYS A 206 7.74 -28.48 18.40
C LYS A 206 6.95 -27.19 18.48
N ALA A 207 7.45 -26.09 17.91
CA ALA A 207 6.77 -24.80 17.92
C ALA A 207 5.43 -24.87 17.16
N ASP A 208 4.46 -24.06 17.58
CA ASP A 208 3.16 -23.95 16.94
C ASP A 208 3.28 -23.54 15.46
N HIS A 209 2.38 -24.03 14.61
CA HIS A 209 2.30 -23.71 13.20
C HIS A 209 2.36 -22.21 12.95
N LYS A 210 1.59 -21.43 13.73
CA LYS A 210 1.54 -19.97 13.61
C LYS A 210 2.89 -19.31 13.90
N VAL A 211 3.67 -19.84 14.83
CA VAL A 211 5.00 -19.32 15.17
C VAL A 211 5.95 -19.54 14.00
N LEU A 212 5.96 -20.77 13.45
CA LEU A 212 6.83 -21.15 12.33
C LEU A 212 6.53 -20.36 11.07
N THR A 213 5.25 -20.24 10.69
CA THR A 213 4.86 -19.46 9.51
C THR A 213 5.17 -17.98 9.68
N THR A 214 4.96 -17.43 10.88
CA THR A 214 5.28 -16.03 11.18
C THR A 214 6.80 -15.77 11.16
N LEU A 215 7.61 -16.68 11.72
CA LEU A 215 9.07 -16.59 11.66
C LEU A 215 9.59 -16.68 10.23
N ALA A 216 9.04 -17.59 9.42
CA ALA A 216 9.39 -17.71 8.02
C ALA A 216 9.07 -16.42 7.25
N ARG A 217 7.88 -15.84 7.46
CA ARG A 217 7.50 -14.52 6.92
C ARG A 217 8.49 -13.43 7.33
N ALA A 218 8.89 -13.39 8.59
CA ALA A 218 9.86 -12.41 9.08
C ALA A 218 11.24 -12.58 8.41
N HIS A 219 11.70 -13.83 8.23
CA HIS A 219 12.92 -14.15 7.49
C HIS A 219 12.85 -13.71 6.02
N PHE A 220 11.70 -13.89 5.35
CA PHE A 220 11.50 -13.40 3.98
C PHE A 220 11.51 -11.88 3.89
N ILE A 221 10.93 -11.18 4.88
CA ILE A 221 10.96 -9.70 4.93
C ILE A 221 12.40 -9.19 5.01
N ILE A 222 13.26 -9.81 5.82
CA ILE A 222 14.66 -9.39 5.98
C ILE A 222 15.59 -9.89 4.88
N GLY A 223 15.08 -10.66 3.90
CA GLY A 223 15.87 -11.25 2.81
C GLY A 223 16.65 -12.53 3.17
N ASP A 224 16.45 -13.11 4.36
CA ASP A 224 17.07 -14.38 4.77
C ASP A 224 16.22 -15.56 4.29
N PHE A 225 16.16 -15.72 2.97
CA PHE A 225 15.30 -16.71 2.32
C PHE A 225 15.63 -18.15 2.72
N ALA A 226 16.91 -18.47 2.94
CA ALA A 226 17.36 -19.81 3.32
C ALA A 226 16.69 -20.26 4.63
N LYS A 227 16.78 -19.45 5.70
CA LYS A 227 16.14 -19.78 6.98
C LYS A 227 14.62 -19.78 6.88
N GLY A 228 14.04 -18.88 6.09
CA GLY A 228 12.59 -18.87 5.83
C GLY A 228 12.11 -20.19 5.21
N PHE A 229 12.85 -20.75 4.24
CA PHE A 229 12.53 -22.04 3.65
C PHE A 229 12.78 -23.22 4.58
N ASP A 230 13.80 -23.17 5.44
CA ASP A 230 14.03 -24.20 6.45
C ASP A 230 12.84 -24.32 7.41
N LEU A 231 12.28 -23.19 7.85
CA LEU A 231 11.08 -23.16 8.68
C LEU A 231 9.86 -23.71 7.94
N PHE A 232 9.67 -23.34 6.68
CA PHE A 232 8.59 -23.92 5.86
C PHE A 232 8.75 -25.42 5.64
N ARG A 233 10.00 -25.92 5.50
CA ARG A 233 10.26 -27.35 5.41
C ARG A 233 9.84 -28.06 6.69
N ILE A 234 10.04 -27.47 7.87
CA ILE A 234 9.53 -28.02 9.13
C ILE A 234 8.00 -28.11 9.11
N VAL A 235 7.31 -27.04 8.68
CA VAL A 235 5.83 -27.02 8.58
C VAL A 235 5.33 -28.08 7.59
N MET A 236 5.93 -28.17 6.40
CA MET A 236 5.55 -29.15 5.38
C MET A 236 5.83 -30.60 5.82
N ASN A 237 6.93 -30.85 6.53
CA ASN A 237 7.26 -32.18 7.04
C ASN A 237 6.27 -32.68 8.11
N ARG A 238 5.54 -31.77 8.76
CA ARG A 238 4.44 -32.10 9.69
C ARG A 238 3.10 -32.32 8.99
N ALA A 239 3.06 -32.17 7.67
CA ALA A 239 1.83 -32.13 6.88
C ALA A 239 0.85 -31.01 7.31
N ASP A 240 1.36 -29.94 7.92
CA ASP A 240 0.57 -28.74 8.19
C ASP A 240 0.29 -27.99 6.87
N VAL A 241 -0.95 -27.52 6.70
CA VAL A 241 -1.37 -26.80 5.48
C VAL A 241 -0.95 -25.33 5.58
N LEU A 242 -0.10 -24.87 4.65
CA LEU A 242 0.19 -23.45 4.47
C LEU A 242 -1.02 -22.74 3.84
N ASP A 243 -1.34 -21.54 4.30
CA ASP A 243 -2.39 -20.75 3.68
C ASP A 243 -1.93 -20.11 2.35
N LEU A 244 -2.89 -19.63 1.54
CA LEU A 244 -2.59 -18.97 0.27
C LEU A 244 -1.71 -17.72 0.43
N TYR A 245 -1.76 -17.07 1.59
CA TYR A 245 -0.98 -15.87 1.87
C TYR A 245 0.48 -16.22 2.16
N ASP A 246 0.75 -17.21 2.99
CA ASP A 246 2.08 -17.80 3.24
C ASP A 246 2.79 -18.16 1.95
N MET A 247 2.06 -18.87 1.07
CA MET A 247 2.57 -19.29 -0.22
C MET A 247 2.91 -18.08 -1.10
N ASN A 248 2.07 -17.05 -1.12
CA ASN A 248 2.32 -15.84 -1.92
C ASN A 248 3.52 -15.02 -1.43
N VAL A 249 3.76 -14.95 -0.12
CA VAL A 249 4.94 -14.28 0.44
C VAL A 249 6.22 -15.02 0.02
N ALA A 250 6.25 -16.35 0.21
CA ALA A 250 7.39 -17.15 -0.24
C ALA A 250 7.59 -17.13 -1.75
N LEU A 251 6.50 -17.11 -2.53
CA LEU A 251 6.57 -16.98 -3.98
C LEU A 251 7.19 -15.66 -4.42
N SER A 252 6.87 -14.57 -3.73
CA SER A 252 7.46 -13.25 -4.02
C SER A 252 8.97 -13.27 -3.84
N ALA A 253 9.41 -13.84 -2.72
CA ALA A 253 10.81 -14.10 -2.41
C ALA A 253 11.52 -14.98 -3.45
N MET A 254 10.94 -16.14 -3.79
CA MET A 254 11.53 -17.05 -4.78
C MET A 254 11.59 -16.43 -6.16
N ALA A 255 10.55 -15.69 -6.55
CA ALA A 255 10.44 -15.16 -7.90
C ALA A 255 11.49 -14.08 -8.17
N GLU A 256 11.85 -13.29 -7.16
CA GLU A 256 12.90 -12.28 -7.25
C GLU A 256 14.28 -12.89 -7.55
N VAL A 257 14.60 -14.03 -6.91
CA VAL A 257 15.88 -14.73 -7.13
C VAL A 257 15.85 -15.58 -8.41
N ASN A 258 14.80 -16.38 -8.58
CA ASN A 258 14.62 -17.25 -9.73
C ASN A 258 13.12 -17.53 -9.99
N PRO A 259 12.53 -16.89 -11.01
CA PRO A 259 11.10 -17.00 -11.28
C PRO A 259 10.67 -18.42 -11.69
N ARG A 260 11.56 -19.25 -12.24
CA ARG A 260 11.26 -20.66 -12.56
C ARG A 260 11.13 -21.53 -11.31
N VAL A 261 11.90 -21.25 -10.26
CA VAL A 261 11.75 -21.94 -8.97
C VAL A 261 10.38 -21.61 -8.37
N ALA A 262 9.98 -20.33 -8.41
CA ALA A 262 8.66 -19.90 -7.96
C ALA A 262 7.53 -20.57 -8.76
N ALA A 263 7.68 -20.71 -10.07
CA ALA A 263 6.69 -21.41 -10.90
C ALA A 263 6.49 -22.89 -10.49
N ARG A 264 7.57 -23.61 -10.14
CA ARG A 264 7.44 -24.98 -9.62
C ARG A 264 6.72 -25.04 -8.27
N MET A 265 6.79 -23.98 -7.46
CA MET A 265 6.01 -23.91 -6.23
C MET A 265 4.52 -23.78 -6.51
N VAL A 266 4.12 -23.10 -7.59
CA VAL A 266 2.70 -23.06 -8.02
C VAL A 266 2.19 -24.46 -8.33
N ASP A 267 3.01 -25.30 -8.96
CA ASP A 267 2.63 -26.69 -9.23
C ASP A 267 2.40 -27.48 -7.93
N ARG A 268 3.24 -27.24 -6.91
CA ARG A 268 3.04 -27.81 -5.57
C ARG A 268 1.78 -27.28 -4.87
N MET A 269 1.47 -25.99 -5.01
CA MET A 269 0.21 -25.42 -4.48
C MET A 269 -1.00 -26.16 -5.03
N VAL A 270 -1.05 -26.36 -6.35
CA VAL A 270 -2.13 -27.09 -7.02
C VAL A 270 -2.22 -28.54 -6.53
N GLN A 271 -1.08 -29.23 -6.38
CA GLN A 271 -1.02 -30.59 -5.85
C GLN A 271 -1.52 -30.69 -4.40
N GLN A 272 -1.29 -29.65 -3.60
CA GLN A 272 -1.75 -29.57 -2.21
C GLN A 272 -3.19 -29.04 -2.08
N GLY A 273 -3.89 -28.81 -3.19
CA GLY A 273 -5.27 -28.28 -3.19
C GLY A 273 -5.37 -26.79 -2.84
N ILE A 274 -4.26 -26.06 -2.81
CA ILE A 274 -4.22 -24.61 -2.62
C ILE A 274 -4.39 -23.95 -3.99
N ALA A 275 -5.56 -23.35 -4.24
CA ALA A 275 -5.83 -22.67 -5.50
C ALA A 275 -4.95 -21.42 -5.66
N PRO A 276 -4.01 -21.38 -6.62
CA PRO A 276 -3.22 -20.19 -6.88
C PRO A 276 -4.12 -19.07 -7.40
N ASN A 277 -3.91 -17.86 -6.89
CA ASN A 277 -4.73 -16.72 -7.30
C ASN A 277 -3.96 -15.81 -8.25
N SER A 278 -4.60 -14.74 -8.64
CA SER A 278 -3.97 -13.78 -9.53
C SER A 278 -2.71 -13.06 -8.98
N VAL A 279 -2.57 -12.96 -7.65
CA VAL A 279 -1.37 -12.41 -7.03
C VAL A 279 -0.21 -13.37 -7.26
N THR A 280 -0.44 -14.67 -7.06
CA THR A 280 0.53 -15.75 -7.33
C THR A 280 1.12 -15.64 -8.74
N TYR A 281 0.26 -15.69 -9.76
CA TYR A 281 0.72 -15.62 -11.15
C TYR A 281 1.31 -14.25 -11.50
N GLY A 282 0.70 -13.17 -10.98
CA GLY A 282 1.15 -11.80 -11.22
C GLY A 282 2.57 -11.54 -10.75
N THR A 283 2.92 -12.03 -9.56
CA THR A 283 4.26 -11.90 -8.98
C THR A 283 5.31 -12.62 -9.81
N ILE A 284 5.05 -13.87 -10.21
CA ILE A 284 6.01 -14.65 -11.01
C ILE A 284 6.17 -14.04 -12.40
N MET A 285 5.07 -13.65 -13.05
CA MET A 285 5.13 -12.98 -14.35
C MET A 285 5.93 -11.68 -14.29
N HIS A 286 5.74 -10.88 -13.23
CA HIS A 286 6.47 -9.62 -13.08
C HIS A 286 7.98 -9.86 -12.98
N GLN A 287 8.40 -10.80 -12.12
CA GLN A 287 9.82 -11.10 -11.96
C GLN A 287 10.40 -11.82 -13.18
N ALA A 288 9.68 -12.76 -13.79
CA ALA A 288 10.07 -13.39 -15.05
C ALA A 288 10.32 -12.36 -16.16
N TYR A 289 9.49 -11.31 -16.23
CA TYR A 289 9.72 -10.19 -17.14
C TYR A 289 10.99 -9.38 -16.80
N LEU A 290 11.26 -9.12 -15.52
CA LEU A 290 12.50 -8.42 -15.11
C LEU A 290 13.76 -9.23 -15.40
N HIS A 291 13.66 -10.56 -15.37
CA HIS A 291 14.71 -11.53 -15.70
C HIS A 291 14.78 -11.90 -17.18
N ASP A 292 14.01 -11.22 -18.06
CA ASP A 292 13.94 -11.48 -19.51
C ASP A 292 13.53 -12.92 -19.88
N ASP A 293 12.80 -13.61 -19.00
CA ASP A 293 12.30 -14.98 -19.20
C ASP A 293 10.89 -14.97 -19.80
N GLU A 294 10.79 -14.57 -21.05
CA GLU A 294 9.51 -14.47 -21.76
C GLU A 294 8.74 -15.79 -21.85
N ALA A 295 9.46 -16.91 -21.96
CA ALA A 295 8.86 -18.22 -22.07
C ALA A 295 8.05 -18.52 -20.80
N LEU A 296 8.60 -18.18 -19.64
CA LEU A 296 7.91 -18.32 -18.38
C LEU A 296 6.75 -17.34 -18.22
N VAL A 297 6.89 -16.09 -18.69
CA VAL A 297 5.78 -15.12 -18.70
C VAL A 297 4.59 -15.65 -19.49
N ARG A 298 4.83 -16.23 -20.68
CA ARG A 298 3.80 -16.86 -21.53
C ARG A 298 3.13 -18.04 -20.83
N ASP A 299 3.92 -18.94 -20.25
CA ASP A 299 3.43 -20.11 -19.54
C ASP A 299 2.55 -19.71 -18.34
N MET A 300 3.01 -18.79 -17.50
CA MET A 300 2.23 -18.31 -16.35
C MET A 300 0.94 -17.59 -16.77
N ALA A 301 0.97 -16.80 -17.85
CA ALA A 301 -0.23 -16.16 -18.39
C ALA A 301 -1.25 -17.19 -18.91
N PHE A 302 -0.77 -18.28 -19.51
CA PHE A 302 -1.62 -19.38 -19.96
C PHE A 302 -2.23 -20.16 -18.78
N ARG A 303 -1.42 -20.52 -17.78
CA ARG A 303 -1.87 -21.19 -16.55
C ARG A 303 -2.89 -20.34 -15.78
N MET A 304 -2.68 -19.04 -15.71
CA MET A 304 -3.61 -18.11 -15.09
C MET A 304 -4.97 -18.07 -15.81
N ARG A 305 -4.99 -18.11 -17.15
CA ARG A 305 -6.24 -18.14 -17.93
C ARG A 305 -7.00 -19.44 -17.74
N THR A 306 -6.29 -20.56 -17.79
CA THR A 306 -6.89 -21.89 -17.62
C THR A 306 -7.41 -22.10 -16.20
N ALA A 307 -6.71 -21.58 -15.19
CA ALA A 307 -7.20 -21.55 -13.81
C ALA A 307 -8.36 -20.55 -13.59
N ALA A 308 -8.40 -19.40 -14.28
CA ALA A 308 -9.49 -18.44 -14.14
C ALA A 308 -10.82 -18.93 -14.76
N LEU A 309 -10.77 -19.89 -15.69
CA LEU A 309 -11.95 -20.52 -16.27
C LEU A 309 -12.67 -21.45 -15.29
N SER A 310 -12.10 -21.73 -14.11
CA SER A 310 -12.73 -22.54 -13.05
C SER A 310 -13.50 -21.74 -11.99
N GLY A 311 -13.80 -20.44 -12.21
CA GLY A 311 -14.88 -19.74 -11.51
C GLY A 311 -14.51 -18.55 -10.61
N GLU A 312 -13.26 -18.12 -10.52
CA GLU A 312 -12.89 -16.91 -9.76
C GLU A 312 -12.87 -15.64 -10.63
N ARG A 313 -13.48 -14.56 -10.11
CA ARG A 313 -13.42 -13.22 -10.71
C ARG A 313 -12.00 -12.66 -10.61
N LEU A 314 -11.34 -12.46 -11.74
CA LEU A 314 -10.03 -11.80 -11.84
C LEU A 314 -10.05 -10.41 -11.18
N SER A 315 -9.10 -10.13 -10.28
CA SER A 315 -8.92 -8.81 -9.67
C SER A 315 -8.34 -7.79 -10.67
N ILE A 316 -8.47 -6.50 -10.36
CA ILE A 316 -7.93 -5.40 -11.17
C ILE A 316 -6.40 -5.51 -11.38
N ALA A 317 -5.67 -6.05 -10.40
CA ALA A 317 -4.22 -6.25 -10.50
C ALA A 317 -3.89 -7.42 -11.45
N SER A 318 -4.76 -8.43 -11.47
CA SER A 318 -4.70 -9.63 -12.30
C SER A 318 -4.81 -9.29 -13.78
N THR A 319 -5.85 -8.52 -14.13
CA THR A 319 -6.07 -8.06 -15.51
C THR A 319 -5.00 -7.08 -15.97
N THR A 320 -4.48 -6.25 -15.05
CA THR A 320 -3.34 -5.37 -15.31
C THR A 320 -2.06 -6.15 -15.64
N ASN A 321 -1.77 -7.22 -14.89
CA ASN A 321 -0.60 -8.06 -15.13
C ASN A 321 -0.76 -8.92 -16.39
N ILE A 322 -1.98 -9.38 -16.72
CA ILE A 322 -2.28 -10.04 -18.00
C ILE A 322 -2.05 -9.10 -19.19
N LEU A 323 -2.47 -7.84 -19.09
CA LEU A 323 -2.25 -6.84 -20.15
C LEU A 323 -0.75 -6.53 -20.32
N LEU A 324 -0.03 -6.37 -19.21
CA LEU A 324 1.42 -6.13 -19.25
C LEU A 324 2.21 -7.34 -19.74
N SER A 325 1.79 -8.57 -19.42
CA SER A 325 2.46 -9.79 -19.90
C SER A 325 2.23 -10.03 -21.39
N ASN A 326 1.00 -9.82 -21.89
CA ASN A 326 0.72 -9.88 -23.33
C ASN A 326 1.50 -8.82 -24.12
N LEU A 327 1.67 -7.62 -23.57
CA LEU A 327 2.45 -6.55 -24.18
C LEU A 327 3.96 -6.82 -24.11
N GLY A 328 4.46 -7.30 -22.97
CA GLY A 328 5.87 -7.63 -22.76
C GLY A 328 6.38 -8.74 -23.69
N VAL A 329 5.59 -9.80 -23.86
CA VAL A 329 5.90 -10.99 -24.69
C VAL A 329 6.02 -10.70 -26.20
N LYS A 330 5.49 -9.56 -26.68
CA LYS A 330 5.39 -9.27 -28.12
C LYS A 330 6.16 -8.02 -28.57
N LEU A 331 6.74 -7.27 -27.63
CA LEU A 331 7.64 -6.15 -27.93
C LEU A 331 9.01 -6.60 -28.46
N LEU A 332 9.30 -7.91 -28.46
CA LEU A 332 10.47 -8.49 -29.13
C LEU A 332 10.30 -8.71 -30.64
N ALA A 333 9.11 -8.47 -31.23
CA ALA A 333 9.01 -8.33 -32.68
C ALA A 333 9.48 -6.91 -33.04
N ASN A 334 10.74 -6.78 -33.43
CA ASN A 334 11.51 -5.53 -33.66
C ASN A 334 10.98 -4.56 -34.74
N THR A 335 9.67 -4.44 -34.94
CA THR A 335 9.10 -3.47 -35.89
C THR A 335 8.16 -2.52 -35.17
N ALA A 336 8.31 -1.22 -35.44
CA ALA A 336 7.40 -0.21 -34.92
C ALA A 336 5.94 -0.55 -35.21
N GLU A 337 5.67 -1.19 -36.36
CA GLU A 337 4.34 -1.56 -36.85
C GLU A 337 3.63 -2.62 -35.99
N THR A 338 4.33 -3.68 -35.56
CA THR A 338 3.75 -4.69 -34.67
C THR A 338 3.39 -4.08 -33.32
N THR A 339 4.24 -3.20 -32.80
CA THR A 339 3.96 -2.44 -31.57
C THR A 339 2.69 -1.57 -31.70
N ARG A 340 2.43 -0.98 -32.87
CA ARG A 340 1.17 -0.21 -33.11
C ARG A 340 -0.06 -1.09 -33.07
N THR A 341 -0.02 -2.24 -33.76
CA THR A 341 -1.16 -3.17 -33.83
C THR A 341 -1.52 -3.75 -32.46
N GLU A 342 -0.52 -4.07 -31.65
CA GLU A 342 -0.73 -4.62 -30.30
C GLU A 342 -1.22 -3.55 -29.30
N LEU A 343 -0.71 -2.31 -29.39
CA LEU A 343 -1.25 -1.19 -28.62
C LEU A 343 -2.70 -0.88 -29.00
N ALA A 344 -3.06 -0.99 -30.28
CA ALA A 344 -4.45 -0.86 -30.72
C ALA A 344 -5.34 -2.00 -30.18
N GLY A 345 -4.84 -3.24 -30.17
CA GLY A 345 -5.52 -4.39 -29.55
C GLY A 345 -5.74 -4.20 -28.04
N ALA A 346 -4.72 -3.73 -27.32
CA ALA A 346 -4.80 -3.42 -25.89
C ALA A 346 -5.82 -2.31 -25.61
N LEU A 347 -5.88 -1.28 -26.46
CA LEU A 347 -6.88 -0.23 -26.35
C LEU A 347 -8.30 -0.78 -26.57
N ASN A 348 -8.50 -1.62 -27.59
CA ASN A 348 -9.81 -2.24 -27.88
C ASN A 348 -10.27 -3.17 -26.74
N MET A 349 -9.36 -3.92 -26.13
CA MET A 349 -9.68 -4.72 -24.94
C MET A 349 -10.10 -3.81 -23.78
N LEU A 350 -9.33 -2.75 -23.49
CA LEU A 350 -9.64 -1.81 -22.42
C LEU A 350 -10.97 -1.06 -22.63
N THR A 351 -11.34 -0.75 -23.87
CA THR A 351 -12.62 -0.12 -24.20
C THR A 351 -13.77 -1.11 -24.26
N SER A 352 -13.53 -2.40 -24.54
CA SER A 352 -14.55 -3.46 -24.51
C SER A 352 -14.94 -3.88 -23.09
N ILE A 353 -14.03 -3.76 -22.12
CA ILE A 353 -14.26 -4.06 -20.69
C ILE A 353 -15.00 -2.88 -20.02
N ASN A 354 -15.94 -2.24 -20.71
CA ASN A 354 -16.65 -1.04 -20.26
C ASN A 354 -17.71 -1.34 -19.19
N ASP A 355 -17.31 -2.10 -18.16
CA ASP A 355 -18.03 -2.19 -16.92
C ASP A 355 -17.54 -1.05 -16.01
N VAL A 356 -18.49 -0.21 -15.60
CA VAL A 356 -18.37 1.20 -15.15
C VAL A 356 -17.55 1.40 -13.86
N ARG A 357 -16.77 0.41 -13.42
CA ARG A 357 -15.99 0.44 -12.18
C ARG A 357 -14.55 -0.06 -12.30
N MET A 358 -14.07 -0.48 -13.47
CA MET A 358 -12.66 -0.89 -13.60
C MET A 358 -11.70 0.29 -13.45
N ARG A 359 -11.15 0.45 -12.25
CA ARG A 359 -10.05 1.36 -11.91
C ARG A 359 -8.74 0.75 -12.40
N THR A 360 -8.36 0.93 -13.67
CA THR A 360 -7.03 0.53 -14.12
C THR A 360 -5.94 1.19 -13.27
N SER A 361 -4.89 0.46 -12.89
CA SER A 361 -3.80 0.97 -12.07
C SER A 361 -3.20 2.26 -12.68
N ARG A 362 -2.93 3.27 -11.86
CA ARG A 362 -2.26 4.52 -12.29
C ARG A 362 -0.94 4.20 -13.01
N THR A 363 -0.20 3.20 -12.52
CA THR A 363 1.09 2.75 -13.08
C THR A 363 0.95 2.14 -14.48
N LEU A 364 -0.08 1.30 -14.71
CA LEU A 364 -0.34 0.72 -16.04
C LEU A 364 -0.61 1.81 -17.07
N ARG A 365 -1.47 2.75 -16.70
CA ARG A 365 -1.88 3.87 -17.54
C ARG A 365 -0.70 4.73 -17.99
N THR A 366 0.19 5.06 -17.05
CA THR A 366 1.46 5.75 -17.32
C THR A 366 2.35 4.98 -18.30
N LYS A 367 2.48 3.65 -18.12
CA LYS A 367 3.29 2.80 -18.99
C LYS A 367 2.74 2.75 -20.42
N LEU A 368 1.42 2.58 -20.60
CA LEU A 368 0.79 2.53 -21.92
C LEU A 368 0.96 3.83 -22.71
N VAL A 369 0.79 4.99 -22.05
CA VAL A 369 1.04 6.30 -22.69
C VAL A 369 2.52 6.43 -23.09
N SER A 370 3.44 6.05 -22.21
CA SER A 370 4.87 6.10 -22.51
C SER A 370 5.25 5.18 -23.68
N MET A 371 4.67 3.98 -23.74
CA MET A 371 4.94 3.02 -24.81
C MET A 371 4.39 3.50 -26.15
N ALA A 372 3.18 4.07 -26.19
CA ALA A 372 2.60 4.64 -27.40
C ALA A 372 3.42 5.84 -27.94
N LEU A 373 3.97 6.67 -27.04
CA LEU A 373 4.88 7.74 -27.41
C LEU A 373 6.22 7.20 -27.97
N LYS A 374 6.78 6.14 -27.37
CA LYS A 374 8.00 5.49 -27.88
C LYS A 374 7.80 4.82 -29.24
N ALA A 375 6.59 4.30 -29.52
CA ALA A 375 6.22 3.66 -30.78
C ALA A 375 5.85 4.66 -31.90
N ASP A 376 6.05 5.97 -31.68
CA ASP A 376 5.67 7.04 -32.60
C ASP A 376 4.18 6.98 -33.00
N THR A 377 3.29 6.73 -32.02
CA THR A 377 1.83 6.68 -32.21
C THR A 377 1.09 7.69 -31.32
N PRO A 378 1.17 8.99 -31.64
CA PRO A 378 0.59 10.04 -30.81
C PRO A 378 -0.94 9.92 -30.63
N VAL A 379 -1.65 9.34 -31.60
CA VAL A 379 -3.10 9.09 -31.53
C VAL A 379 -3.43 8.05 -30.46
N LEU A 380 -2.69 6.94 -30.39
CA LEU A 380 -2.88 5.92 -29.35
C LEU A 380 -2.48 6.46 -27.98
N ALA A 381 -1.39 7.24 -27.90
CA ALA A 381 -0.97 7.90 -26.68
C ALA A 381 -2.06 8.85 -26.13
N PHE A 382 -2.72 9.60 -27.02
CA PHE A 382 -3.85 10.45 -26.68
C PHE A 382 -5.07 9.65 -26.19
N LYS A 383 -5.42 8.54 -26.85
CA LYS A 383 -6.55 7.69 -26.44
C LYS A 383 -6.30 7.02 -25.09
N PHE A 384 -5.09 6.52 -24.82
CA PHE A 384 -4.72 6.03 -23.50
C PHE A 384 -4.75 7.15 -22.45
N TRP A 385 -4.27 8.35 -22.78
CA TRP A 385 -4.35 9.51 -21.90
C TRP A 385 -5.80 9.88 -21.54
N LEU A 386 -6.74 9.81 -22.48
CA LEU A 386 -8.17 10.01 -22.21
C LEU A 386 -8.73 8.97 -21.22
N LEU A 387 -8.30 7.70 -21.32
CA LEU A 387 -8.63 6.67 -20.32
C LEU A 387 -8.02 6.96 -18.94
N MET A 388 -6.90 7.70 -18.87
CA MET A 388 -6.37 8.23 -17.59
C MET A 388 -7.22 9.37 -17.03
N PHE A 389 -7.75 10.20 -17.93
CA PHE A 389 -8.37 11.47 -17.59
C PHE A 389 -9.63 11.33 -16.73
N ALA A 390 -10.39 10.24 -16.87
CA ALA A 390 -11.64 10.04 -16.14
C ALA A 390 -11.50 9.99 -14.60
N GLN A 391 -10.28 9.87 -14.04
CA GLN A 391 -10.07 9.68 -12.59
C GLN A 391 -8.90 10.47 -11.98
N ALA A 392 -8.26 11.38 -12.73
CA ALA A 392 -7.05 12.08 -12.26
C ALA A 392 -7.21 13.60 -12.29
N GLU A 393 -6.59 14.28 -11.33
CA GLU A 393 -6.58 15.74 -11.25
C GLU A 393 -5.85 16.34 -12.47
N TRP A 394 -6.52 17.28 -13.14
CA TRP A 394 -6.06 17.98 -14.35
C TRP A 394 -4.66 18.59 -14.17
N ASP A 395 -4.30 19.00 -12.96
CA ASP A 395 -3.07 19.74 -12.65
C ASP A 395 -1.95 18.89 -12.06
N SER A 396 -2.11 17.57 -11.99
CA SER A 396 -1.02 16.71 -11.52
C SER A 396 0.23 16.82 -12.43
N ARG A 397 1.42 16.90 -11.83
CA ARG A 397 2.71 17.05 -12.55
C ARG A 397 2.87 16.03 -13.67
N GLN A 398 2.45 14.79 -13.42
CA GLN A 398 2.51 13.69 -14.37
C GLN A 398 1.54 13.88 -15.55
N HIS A 399 0.33 14.40 -15.32
CA HIS A 399 -0.61 14.76 -16.39
C HIS A 399 -0.10 15.94 -17.21
N VAL A 400 0.50 16.95 -16.59
CA VAL A 400 1.14 18.07 -17.30
C VAL A 400 2.26 17.54 -18.21
N PHE A 401 3.11 16.65 -17.68
CA PHE A 401 4.23 16.07 -18.42
C PHE A 401 3.77 15.30 -19.67
N PHE A 402 2.87 14.32 -19.53
CA PHE A 402 2.39 13.56 -20.69
C PHE A 402 1.62 14.41 -21.70
N ARG A 403 0.82 15.38 -21.25
CA ARG A 403 0.15 16.31 -22.18
C ARG A 403 1.15 17.04 -23.05
N ARG A 404 2.24 17.56 -22.47
CA ARG A 404 3.28 18.27 -23.24
C ARG A 404 3.92 17.35 -24.29
N LEU A 405 4.25 16.12 -23.92
CA LEU A 405 4.81 15.14 -24.85
C LEU A 405 3.84 14.77 -25.98
N ILE A 406 2.58 14.50 -25.65
CA ILE A 406 1.54 14.19 -26.64
C ILE A 406 1.29 15.39 -27.56
N ILE A 407 1.20 16.61 -27.02
CA ILE A 407 1.05 17.85 -27.80
C ILE A 407 2.20 18.01 -28.79
N HIS A 408 3.44 17.78 -28.35
CA HIS A 408 4.60 17.89 -29.21
C HIS A 408 4.55 16.85 -30.34
N ALA A 409 4.32 15.58 -30.00
CA ALA A 409 4.25 14.50 -30.98
C ALA A 409 3.09 14.68 -32.00
N ILE A 410 1.92 15.18 -31.57
CA ILE A 410 0.80 15.51 -32.47
C ILE A 410 1.17 16.65 -33.43
N ARG A 411 1.87 17.69 -32.96
CA ARG A 411 2.30 18.81 -33.79
C ARG A 411 3.32 18.37 -34.84
N GLU A 412 4.27 17.54 -34.47
CA GLU A 412 5.24 16.93 -35.38
C GLU A 412 4.53 16.10 -36.46
N HIS A 413 3.63 15.18 -36.07
CA HIS A 413 2.89 14.35 -37.03
C HIS A 413 2.01 15.17 -37.97
N ARG A 414 1.42 16.28 -37.47
CA ARG A 414 0.68 17.22 -38.32
C ARG A 414 1.59 17.94 -39.30
N HIS A 415 2.76 18.41 -38.86
CA HIS A 415 3.69 19.14 -39.72
C HIS A 415 4.24 18.25 -40.84
N VAL A 416 4.49 16.98 -40.55
CA VAL A 416 4.96 15.97 -41.52
C VAL A 416 3.81 15.39 -42.37
N GLY A 417 2.55 15.80 -42.13
CA GLY A 417 1.38 15.35 -42.89
C GLY A 417 0.92 13.91 -42.59
N ARG A 418 1.42 13.30 -41.51
CA ARG A 418 1.03 11.94 -41.06
C ARG A 418 -0.31 11.91 -40.29
N LEU A 419 -0.83 13.09 -39.94
CA LEU A 419 -2.06 13.25 -39.18
C LEU A 419 -2.89 14.39 -39.76
N ASP A 420 -4.17 14.13 -40.00
CA ASP A 420 -5.11 15.11 -40.55
C ASP A 420 -5.22 16.35 -39.65
N ALA A 421 -5.31 17.52 -40.29
CA ALA A 421 -5.31 18.80 -39.59
C ALA A 421 -6.55 18.97 -38.69
N LYS A 422 -7.71 18.45 -39.09
CA LYS A 422 -8.95 18.51 -38.30
C LYS A 422 -8.86 17.59 -37.10
N GLU A 423 -8.35 16.37 -37.27
CA GLU A 423 -8.14 15.42 -36.17
C GLU A 423 -7.09 15.93 -35.16
N ALA A 424 -5.94 16.42 -35.65
CA ALA A 424 -4.89 17.01 -34.82
C ALA A 424 -5.40 18.20 -34.00
N ASN A 425 -6.17 19.11 -34.61
CA ASN A 425 -6.74 20.26 -33.92
C ASN A 425 -7.73 19.85 -32.82
N GLY A 426 -8.54 18.81 -33.06
CA GLY A 426 -9.45 18.25 -32.05
C GLY A 426 -8.72 17.70 -30.82
N MET A 427 -7.65 16.93 -31.04
CA MET A 427 -6.84 16.38 -29.94
C MET A 427 -6.07 17.47 -29.18
N LEU A 428 -5.48 18.43 -29.90
CA LEU A 428 -4.78 19.57 -29.28
C LEU A 428 -5.74 20.42 -28.43
N ALA A 429 -6.98 20.65 -28.90
CA ALA A 429 -8.00 21.36 -28.13
C ALA A 429 -8.35 20.61 -26.83
N ALA A 430 -8.47 19.28 -26.88
CA ALA A 430 -8.71 18.47 -25.69
C ALA A 430 -7.54 18.51 -24.68
N LEU A 431 -6.28 18.54 -25.17
CA LEU A 431 -5.07 18.55 -24.33
C LEU A 431 -4.78 19.93 -23.70
N HIS A 432 -5.06 21.04 -24.40
CA HIS A 432 -4.91 22.40 -23.89
C HIS A 432 -6.06 22.84 -22.96
N GLY A 433 -7.17 22.10 -23.00
CA GLY A 433 -8.26 22.19 -22.05
C GLY A 433 -9.58 22.61 -22.69
N PHE A 434 -10.64 21.91 -22.26
CA PHE A 434 -12.04 22.32 -22.19
C PHE A 434 -12.23 23.61 -21.36
N LYS A 435 -11.53 24.69 -21.70
CA LYS A 435 -11.30 25.86 -20.84
C LYS A 435 -12.53 26.75 -20.55
N LYS A 436 -13.78 26.31 -20.83
CA LYS A 436 -14.98 27.16 -20.60
C LYS A 436 -16.30 26.48 -20.16
N LYS A 437 -16.44 25.16 -20.01
CA LYS A 437 -17.79 24.57 -19.73
C LYS A 437 -17.98 23.75 -18.45
N SER A 438 -16.93 23.43 -17.68
CA SER A 438 -17.09 22.61 -16.45
C SER A 438 -17.29 23.41 -15.16
N ALA A 439 -17.02 24.72 -15.14
CA ALA A 439 -17.22 25.56 -13.96
C ALA A 439 -18.70 25.83 -13.62
N LYS A 440 -19.66 25.41 -14.46
CA LYS A 440 -21.11 25.66 -14.25
C LYS A 440 -21.97 24.41 -14.11
N ARG A 441 -21.41 23.19 -14.15
CA ARG A 441 -22.20 21.93 -14.12
C ARG A 441 -21.92 21.01 -12.92
N SER A 442 -21.28 21.51 -11.87
CA SER A 442 -21.16 20.83 -10.57
C SER A 442 -22.42 20.95 -9.68
N ARG A 443 -23.56 21.43 -10.22
CA ARG A 443 -24.88 21.43 -9.53
C ARG A 443 -26.02 21.09 -10.49
N SER A 444 -26.03 19.87 -11.03
CA SER A 444 -27.28 19.15 -11.35
C SER A 444 -26.97 17.74 -11.83
N ARG A 445 -27.14 16.78 -10.92
CA ARG A 445 -27.39 15.38 -11.27
C ARG A 445 -28.83 15.28 -11.78
N ARG A 446 -29.01 14.91 -13.05
CA ARG A 446 -30.11 14.04 -13.51
C ARG A 446 -29.68 13.40 -14.82
N LEU A 447 -29.71 12.07 -14.81
CA LEU A 447 -29.58 11.16 -15.95
C LEU A 447 -30.58 11.54 -17.04
N LEU A 448 -30.22 11.42 -18.32
CA LEU A 448 -31.11 10.95 -19.39
C LEU A 448 -30.28 10.39 -20.58
N PRO A 449 -30.86 9.49 -21.40
CA PRO A 449 -30.18 8.42 -22.12
C PRO A 449 -29.81 8.78 -23.56
N ILE A 450 -28.86 8.04 -24.14
CA ILE A 450 -28.58 8.09 -25.57
C ILE A 450 -29.51 7.06 -26.24
N GLN A 451 -30.60 7.56 -26.83
CA GLN A 451 -31.41 6.80 -27.78
C GLN A 451 -30.76 6.81 -29.16
N GLN A 452 -30.95 5.68 -29.85
CA GLN A 452 -30.71 5.43 -31.26
C GLN A 452 -31.45 6.45 -32.15
N THR A 453 -30.81 6.92 -33.21
CA THR A 453 -31.50 7.32 -34.44
C THR A 453 -30.76 6.74 -35.64
N ALA A 454 -31.54 6.07 -36.49
CA ALA A 454 -31.13 5.33 -37.65
C ALA A 454 -31.31 6.13 -38.95
N ALA A 455 -30.69 5.59 -40.01
CA ALA A 455 -31.10 5.61 -41.41
C ALA A 455 -30.95 6.91 -42.24
N MET A 456 -30.05 6.85 -43.22
CA MET A 456 -30.30 7.37 -44.57
C MET A 456 -30.35 6.18 -45.53
N THR A 457 -31.52 5.93 -46.10
CA THR A 457 -31.74 5.14 -47.31
C THR A 457 -31.54 6.02 -48.55
N PRO A 458 -31.21 5.42 -49.70
CA PRO A 458 -31.83 5.80 -50.95
C PRO A 458 -32.59 4.62 -51.55
N SER A 459 -33.83 4.91 -51.95
CA SER A 459 -34.73 4.08 -52.75
C SER A 459 -34.25 4.04 -54.20
N ILE A 460 -34.03 2.85 -54.77
CA ILE A 460 -34.36 2.54 -56.16
C ILE A 460 -34.97 1.13 -56.20
N LEU A 461 -36.19 1.07 -56.75
CA LEU A 461 -37.00 -0.10 -57.03
C LEU A 461 -36.33 -1.06 -58.02
N GLY A 462 -36.64 -2.35 -57.85
CA GLY A 462 -36.40 -3.41 -58.82
C GLY A 462 -36.95 -4.74 -58.30
N ASP A 463 -38.26 -4.93 -58.47
CA ASP A 463 -38.98 -6.19 -58.30
C ASP A 463 -38.32 -7.34 -59.06
N VAL A 464 -38.13 -8.49 -58.41
CA VAL A 464 -38.36 -9.82 -59.00
C VAL A 464 -38.80 -10.78 -57.90
N ALA A 465 -40.01 -11.31 -58.07
CA ALA A 465 -40.60 -12.40 -57.30
C ALA A 465 -40.01 -13.77 -57.71
N ALA A 466 -39.83 -14.65 -56.72
CA ALA A 466 -39.89 -16.13 -56.80
C ALA A 466 -39.65 -16.63 -55.36
N ASP A 467 -40.65 -17.06 -54.59
CA ASP A 467 -41.35 -18.34 -54.69
C ASP A 467 -40.40 -19.54 -54.83
N ARG A 468 -40.14 -20.25 -53.71
CA ARG A 468 -40.43 -21.68 -53.52
C ARG A 468 -39.72 -22.30 -52.31
N THR A 469 -40.53 -23.06 -51.57
CA THR A 469 -40.24 -24.20 -50.68
C THR A 469 -39.42 -23.99 -49.42
#